data_AF-A0A5B8XUV1-F1
#
_entry.id   AF-A0A5B8XUV1-F1
#
_cell.length_a   1.000
_cell.length_b   1.000
_cell.length_c   1.000
_cell.angle_alpha   90.00
_cell.angle_beta   90.00
_cell.angle_gamma   90.00
#
_symmetry.space_group_name_H-M   'P 1'
#
loop_
_entity.id
_entity.type
_entity.pdbx_description
1 polymer ?
#
loop_
_entity_poly.entity_id
_entity_poly.type
_entity_poly.pdbx_seq_one_letter_code
_entity_poly.pdbx_strand_id
1 'polypeptide(L)'
;MRALSRVLLILCLGTSFTLVGPQGVPAAFAQSSVEKKLQSSLSDAIDDYDILQIQDAEKRLEDAIALAEKEKYTGPVLAKIYVMLGIVRFAATRDEAVTEDAFASALENDYSAVLDPAYATPTLEDLMARAKKRVPPPQTSTTVSEFTHTPVKTTEGGQALVLKAQAPADLNVAKMMALYRRFDEQQYQRIEMKAQGTEYTATIPGSEVRTSQIEYFIFVEDQNGDIVARAGSDQAPFNVTVLGSSNVKTDPDPDPIEPDPEPGASRKYAYVSVFGGTGGGLLLSGSATANPSVVPGVGTAPAFGHTTIEAGGMITESAHLGVFFKFQFAPAQDFSSLNPDPGSGFWDTEEPCFGLGLPGDCMLGLKYKWSFVKTDSLRVYSSFGSGIGRVRNWIQFKQRNVQSCGGKEILSDSTSSYCYLRDTVRNGWFHAGAGGGVGIPLTDWLEFTGDLYVMVLLPKTSINADLNAGFTFLF
;
A
#
# COMPACT_ATOMS: atom_id res chain seq x y z
N MET A 1 -1.32 -22.29 -40.40
CA MET A 1 -2.50 -21.50 -40.85
C MET A 1 -3.70 -21.90 -40.01
N ARG A 2 -4.42 -20.91 -39.46
CA ARG A 2 -5.60 -21.00 -38.56
C ARG A 2 -5.23 -21.45 -37.13
N ALA A 3 -5.55 -20.74 -36.05
CA ALA A 3 -6.62 -19.78 -35.82
C ALA A 3 -6.21 -18.69 -34.81
N LEU A 4 -6.32 -17.42 -35.25
CA LEU A 4 -6.56 -16.27 -34.38
C LEU A 4 -8.08 -16.11 -34.22
N SER A 5 -8.55 -15.88 -32.99
CA SER A 5 -9.59 -14.90 -32.64
C SER A 5 -10.27 -15.30 -31.34
N ARG A 6 -10.20 -14.42 -30.33
CA ARG A 6 -11.35 -13.92 -29.55
C ARG A 6 -10.85 -13.01 -28.43
N VAL A 7 -10.70 -11.73 -28.79
CA VAL A 7 -10.86 -10.62 -27.86
C VAL A 7 -12.31 -10.20 -27.98
N LEU A 8 -13.09 -10.30 -26.89
CA LEU A 8 -14.43 -9.71 -26.85
C LEU A 8 -14.61 -8.87 -25.58
N LEU A 9 -14.81 -7.59 -25.88
CA LEU A 9 -15.30 -6.47 -25.09
C LEU A 9 -16.55 -6.83 -24.25
N ILE A 10 -16.60 -6.47 -22.96
CA ILE A 10 -17.85 -6.28 -22.23
C ILE A 10 -17.77 -4.96 -21.46
N LEU A 11 -18.57 -3.99 -21.93
CA LEU A 11 -18.87 -2.72 -21.28
C LEU A 11 -20.26 -2.83 -20.59
N CYS A 12 -20.41 -2.07 -19.51
CA CYS A 12 -21.54 -1.92 -18.59
C CYS A 12 -22.98 -2.04 -19.15
N LEU A 13 -23.90 -2.55 -18.32
CA LEU A 13 -25.20 -1.92 -17.99
C LEU A 13 -26.01 -2.75 -16.98
N GLY A 14 -26.71 -2.06 -16.06
CA GLY A 14 -28.04 -2.51 -15.61
C GLY A 14 -28.20 -2.88 -14.13
N THR A 15 -28.25 -1.87 -13.26
CA THR A 15 -28.87 -1.97 -11.93
C THR A 15 -30.37 -2.30 -12.03
N SER A 16 -30.84 -3.27 -11.26
CA SER A 16 -32.26 -3.44 -10.90
C SER A 16 -32.35 -3.82 -9.43
N PHE A 17 -32.72 -2.83 -8.60
CA PHE A 17 -33.00 -2.98 -7.18
C PHE A 17 -34.43 -3.53 -7.03
N THR A 18 -34.56 -4.75 -6.50
CA THR A 18 -35.84 -5.24 -5.96
C THR A 18 -35.84 -5.05 -4.45
N LEU A 19 -36.76 -4.22 -3.95
CA LEU A 19 -37.04 -4.05 -2.52
C LEU A 19 -37.51 -5.37 -1.91
N VAL A 20 -36.78 -5.88 -0.92
CA VAL A 20 -37.26 -6.86 0.06
C VAL A 20 -37.28 -6.18 1.42
N GLY A 21 -38.42 -6.27 2.12
CA GLY A 21 -38.70 -5.56 3.37
C GLY A 21 -37.84 -5.99 4.57
N PRO A 22 -37.96 -5.26 5.70
CA PRO A 22 -37.01 -5.33 6.80
C PRO A 22 -37.26 -6.58 7.64
N GLN A 23 -36.40 -7.58 7.49
CA GLN A 23 -36.20 -8.60 8.49
C GLN A 23 -34.95 -8.21 9.29
N GLY A 24 -35.07 -8.23 10.63
CA GLY A 24 -34.10 -7.67 11.57
C GLY A 24 -32.66 -8.09 11.27
N VAL A 25 -31.80 -7.10 11.05
CA VAL A 25 -30.38 -7.29 10.85
C VAL A 25 -29.73 -7.56 12.22
N PRO A 26 -28.98 -8.65 12.40
CA PRO A 26 -28.21 -8.86 13.63
C PRO A 26 -27.14 -7.77 13.78
N ALA A 27 -26.89 -7.35 15.03
CA ALA A 27 -26.04 -6.23 15.44
C ALA A 27 -24.58 -6.25 14.92
N ALA A 28 -24.13 -7.35 14.30
CA ALA A 28 -22.76 -7.50 13.80
C ALA A 28 -22.42 -6.63 12.57
N PHE A 29 -23.40 -6.25 11.74
CA PHE A 29 -23.13 -5.41 10.56
C PHE A 29 -22.93 -3.92 10.90
N ALA A 30 -23.53 -3.44 12.01
CA ALA A 30 -23.41 -2.04 12.43
C ALA A 30 -22.02 -1.72 13.00
N GLN A 31 -21.44 -2.65 13.78
CA GLN A 31 -20.16 -2.48 14.46
C GLN A 31 -19.00 -2.26 13.48
N SER A 32 -19.01 -2.96 12.33
CA SER A 32 -18.00 -2.78 11.26
C SER A 32 -18.03 -1.40 10.60
N SER A 33 -19.19 -0.71 10.63
CA SER A 33 -19.35 0.61 10.03
C SER A 33 -18.91 1.74 10.96
N VAL A 34 -19.11 1.56 12.27
CA VAL A 34 -18.66 2.51 13.31
C VAL A 34 -17.14 2.43 13.44
N GLU A 35 -16.58 1.22 13.52
CA GLU A 35 -15.14 1.01 13.60
C GLU A 35 -14.38 1.67 12.44
N LYS A 36 -14.86 1.50 11.19
CA LYS A 36 -14.26 2.17 10.02
C LYS A 36 -14.27 3.69 10.12
N LYS A 37 -15.35 4.28 10.66
CA LYS A 37 -15.43 5.73 10.87
C LYS A 37 -14.42 6.18 11.94
N LEU A 38 -14.30 5.42 13.03
CA LEU A 38 -13.31 5.70 14.08
C LEU A 38 -11.87 5.58 13.56
N GLN A 39 -11.58 4.58 12.74
CA GLN A 39 -10.26 4.43 12.08
C GLN A 39 -9.95 5.60 11.15
N SER A 40 -10.93 6.05 10.35
CA SER A 40 -10.77 7.23 9.50
C SER A 40 -10.52 8.49 10.33
N SER A 41 -11.30 8.73 11.40
CA SER A 41 -11.11 9.88 12.28
C SER A 41 -9.76 9.86 12.99
N LEU A 42 -9.27 8.69 13.39
CA LEU A 42 -7.93 8.53 13.97
C LEU A 42 -6.84 8.88 12.95
N SER A 43 -6.95 8.39 11.71
CA SER A 43 -5.99 8.72 10.64
C SER A 43 -5.95 10.21 10.36
N ASP A 44 -7.11 10.83 10.16
CA ASP A 44 -7.19 12.27 9.90
C ASP A 44 -6.65 13.11 11.07
N ALA A 45 -6.84 12.66 12.32
CA ALA A 45 -6.33 13.35 13.50
C ALA A 45 -4.81 13.26 13.62
N ILE A 46 -4.23 12.13 13.20
CA ILE A 46 -2.77 11.96 13.09
C ILE A 46 -2.22 12.91 12.03
N ASP A 47 -2.85 12.98 10.86
CA ASP A 47 -2.46 13.91 9.80
C ASP A 47 -2.52 15.36 10.29
N ASP A 48 -3.62 15.76 10.95
CA ASP A 48 -3.80 17.09 11.55
C ASP A 48 -2.70 17.39 12.60
N TYR A 49 -2.34 16.42 13.44
CA TYR A 49 -1.27 16.56 14.44
C TYR A 49 0.11 16.73 13.78
N ASP A 50 0.42 15.92 12.77
CA ASP A 50 1.71 15.92 12.08
C ASP A 50 1.96 17.24 11.33
N ILE A 51 0.90 17.91 10.84
CA ILE A 51 0.98 19.26 10.26
C ILE A 51 0.81 20.40 11.30
N LEU A 52 0.90 20.08 12.59
CA LEU A 52 0.82 20.99 13.73
C LEU A 52 -0.54 21.71 13.91
N GLN A 53 -1.62 21.16 13.36
CA GLN A 53 -2.99 21.60 13.61
C GLN A 53 -3.54 20.93 14.89
N ILE A 54 -2.91 21.24 16.02
CA ILE A 54 -3.15 20.56 17.30
C ILE A 54 -4.62 20.68 17.77
N GLN A 55 -5.26 21.84 17.54
CA GLN A 55 -6.66 22.06 17.92
C GLN A 55 -7.64 21.25 17.09
N ASP A 56 -7.37 21.10 15.79
CA ASP A 56 -8.22 20.31 14.88
C ASP A 56 -8.07 18.81 15.17
N ALA A 57 -6.84 18.35 15.44
CA ALA A 57 -6.56 16.99 15.87
C ALA A 57 -7.30 16.65 17.19
N GLU A 58 -7.22 17.50 18.20
CA GLU A 58 -7.91 17.30 19.48
C GLU A 58 -9.42 17.20 19.29
N LYS A 59 -10.00 18.18 18.60
CA LYS A 59 -11.44 18.22 18.32
C LYS A 59 -11.91 16.97 17.60
N ARG A 60 -11.15 16.51 16.60
CA ARG A 60 -11.52 15.32 15.82
C ARG A 60 -11.51 14.05 16.65
N LEU A 61 -10.54 13.92 17.56
CA LEU A 61 -10.45 12.78 18.50
C LEU A 61 -11.62 12.81 19.50
N GLU A 62 -11.99 13.99 20.00
CA GLU A 62 -13.16 14.17 20.87
C GLU A 62 -14.48 13.82 20.14
N ASP A 63 -14.65 14.27 18.90
CA ASP A 63 -15.80 13.92 18.07
C ASP A 63 -15.88 12.40 17.81
N ALA A 64 -14.72 11.74 17.63
CA ALA A 64 -14.65 10.30 17.48
C ALA A 64 -15.02 9.54 18.77
N ILE A 65 -14.58 10.02 19.93
CA ILE A 65 -14.97 9.48 21.24
C ILE A 65 -16.47 9.64 21.45
N ALA A 66 -17.04 10.82 21.19
CA ALA A 66 -18.47 11.07 21.31
C ALA A 66 -19.30 10.15 20.40
N LEU A 67 -18.80 9.86 19.19
CA LEU A 67 -19.41 8.87 18.30
C LEU A 67 -19.34 7.46 18.88
N ALA A 68 -18.19 7.06 19.42
CA ALA A 68 -18.01 5.74 20.03
C ALA A 68 -18.93 5.55 21.24
N GLU A 69 -19.04 6.54 22.11
CA GLU A 69 -19.94 6.52 23.28
C GLU A 69 -21.41 6.42 22.86
N LYS A 70 -21.82 7.21 21.87
CA LYS A 70 -23.18 7.18 21.32
C LYS A 70 -23.57 5.80 20.80
N GLU A 71 -22.62 5.13 20.14
CA GLU A 71 -22.81 3.80 19.56
C GLU A 71 -22.43 2.66 20.52
N LYS A 72 -22.04 2.99 21.76
CA LYS A 72 -21.55 2.04 22.79
C LYS A 72 -20.42 1.13 22.31
N TYR A 73 -19.56 1.67 21.46
CA TYR A 73 -18.41 0.96 20.91
C TYR A 73 -17.29 0.89 21.95
N THR A 74 -16.76 -0.31 22.18
CA THR A 74 -15.51 -0.56 22.90
C THR A 74 -14.58 -1.39 22.01
N GLY A 75 -13.28 -1.17 22.11
CA GLY A 75 -12.30 -1.97 21.36
C GLY A 75 -10.98 -1.24 21.05
N PRO A 76 -10.05 -1.92 20.35
CA PRO A 76 -8.68 -1.45 20.15
C PRO A 76 -8.58 -0.10 19.43
N VAL A 77 -9.47 0.18 18.48
CA VAL A 77 -9.49 1.46 17.76
C VAL A 77 -9.81 2.62 18.69
N LEU A 78 -10.76 2.45 19.61
CA LEU A 78 -11.10 3.48 20.59
C LEU A 78 -9.94 3.69 21.58
N ALA A 79 -9.28 2.62 21.99
CA ALA A 79 -8.07 2.73 22.82
C ALA A 79 -6.98 3.56 22.12
N LYS A 80 -6.72 3.31 20.83
CA LYS A 80 -5.76 4.12 20.03
C LYS A 80 -6.16 5.59 19.92
N ILE A 81 -7.45 5.89 19.80
CA ILE A 81 -7.97 7.27 19.81
C ILE A 81 -7.65 7.96 21.14
N TYR A 82 -7.87 7.28 22.28
CA TYR A 82 -7.51 7.82 23.58
C TYR A 82 -5.99 8.00 23.75
N VAL A 83 -5.16 7.08 23.24
CA VAL A 83 -3.71 7.24 23.22
C VAL A 83 -3.31 8.50 22.43
N MET A 84 -3.84 8.66 21.22
CA MET A 84 -3.54 9.83 20.41
C MET A 84 -4.03 11.13 21.07
N LEU A 85 -5.20 11.12 21.71
CA LEU A 85 -5.71 12.28 22.44
C LEU A 85 -4.77 12.69 23.57
N GLY A 86 -4.21 11.74 24.31
CA GLY A 86 -3.18 12.01 25.31
C GLY A 86 -1.95 12.68 24.71
N ILE A 87 -1.44 12.19 23.57
CA ILE A 87 -0.29 12.76 22.85
C ILE A 87 -0.58 14.20 22.39
N VAL A 88 -1.75 14.44 21.78
CA VAL A 88 -2.17 15.75 21.29
C VAL A 88 -2.28 16.75 22.44
N ARG A 89 -2.94 16.37 23.54
CA ARG A 89 -3.10 17.23 24.72
C ARG A 89 -1.77 17.51 25.40
N PHE A 90 -0.89 16.52 25.50
CA PHE A 90 0.46 16.73 26.03
C PHE A 90 1.25 17.74 25.19
N ALA A 91 1.13 17.67 23.86
CA ALA A 91 1.78 18.63 22.97
C ALA A 91 1.22 20.05 23.14
N ALA A 92 -0.10 20.19 23.36
CA ALA A 92 -0.77 21.47 23.53
C ALA A 92 -0.44 22.15 24.87
N THR A 93 -0.53 21.41 25.99
CA THR A 93 -0.54 22.01 27.33
C THR A 93 0.62 21.57 28.22
N ARG A 94 1.32 20.49 27.86
CA ARG A 94 2.31 19.80 28.73
C ARG A 94 1.71 19.33 30.06
N ASP A 95 0.39 19.18 30.13
CA ASP A 95 -0.30 18.69 31.32
C ASP A 95 -0.19 17.17 31.40
N GLU A 96 0.66 16.71 32.32
CA GLU A 96 0.89 15.29 32.59
C GLU A 96 -0.36 14.59 33.14
N ALA A 97 -1.17 15.26 33.96
CA ALA A 97 -2.34 14.64 34.58
C ALA A 97 -3.42 14.34 33.54
N VAL A 98 -3.70 15.31 32.67
CA VAL A 98 -4.68 15.15 31.57
C VAL A 98 -4.23 14.07 30.57
N THR A 99 -2.92 13.98 30.33
CA THR A 99 -2.33 12.96 29.44
C THR A 99 -2.45 11.56 30.06
N GLU A 100 -2.14 11.43 31.35
CA GLU A 100 -2.27 10.17 32.09
C GLU A 100 -3.73 9.69 32.15
N ASP A 101 -4.69 10.61 32.30
CA ASP A 101 -6.12 10.29 32.27
C ASP A 101 -6.58 9.72 30.91
N ALA A 102 -6.09 10.30 29.81
CA ALA A 102 -6.36 9.79 28.47
C ALA A 102 -5.75 8.39 28.28
N PHE A 103 -4.51 8.16 28.74
CA PHE A 103 -3.89 6.84 28.70
C PHE A 103 -4.60 5.81 29.57
N ALA A 104 -5.09 6.19 30.75
CA ALA A 104 -5.90 5.31 31.58
C ALA A 104 -7.19 4.91 30.84
N SER A 105 -7.86 5.87 30.20
CA SER A 105 -9.06 5.61 29.38
C SER A 105 -8.76 4.67 28.20
N ALA A 106 -7.58 4.78 27.58
CA ALA A 106 -7.13 3.84 26.56
C ALA A 106 -7.01 2.41 27.11
N LEU A 107 -6.38 2.26 28.27
CA LEU A 107 -6.14 0.96 28.91
C LEU A 107 -7.42 0.30 29.45
N GLU A 108 -8.42 1.08 29.81
CA GLU A 108 -9.76 0.58 30.17
C GLU A 108 -10.50 -0.01 28.96
N ASN A 109 -10.25 0.53 27.77
CA ASN A 109 -10.83 0.04 26.51
C ASN A 109 -10.03 -1.13 25.91
N ASP A 110 -8.70 -1.11 26.05
CA ASP A 110 -7.80 -2.18 25.65
C ASP A 110 -6.51 -2.13 26.48
N TYR A 111 -6.34 -3.09 27.39
CA TYR A 111 -5.16 -3.15 28.27
C TYR A 111 -3.84 -3.40 27.49
N SER A 112 -3.92 -3.87 26.24
CA SER A 112 -2.77 -4.06 25.36
C SER A 112 -2.32 -2.78 24.64
N ALA A 113 -3.00 -1.65 24.86
CA ALA A 113 -2.64 -0.36 24.26
C ALA A 113 -1.18 0.03 24.55
N VAL A 114 -0.51 0.50 23.49
CA VAL A 114 0.88 0.97 23.49
C VAL A 114 0.99 2.28 22.71
N LEU A 115 2.04 3.06 23.01
CA LEU A 115 2.41 4.23 22.22
C LEU A 115 2.95 3.80 20.87
N ASP A 116 2.63 4.58 19.83
CA ASP A 116 3.29 4.43 18.53
C ASP A 116 4.77 4.84 18.66
N PRO A 117 5.73 4.05 18.14
CA PRO A 117 7.14 4.39 18.17
C PRO A 117 7.49 5.79 17.63
N ALA A 118 6.69 6.34 16.70
CA ALA A 118 6.90 7.68 16.17
C ALA A 118 6.70 8.79 17.23
N TYR A 119 5.90 8.53 18.27
CA TYR A 119 5.54 9.50 19.31
C TYR A 119 6.01 9.07 20.72
N ALA A 120 6.68 7.92 20.84
CA ALA A 120 7.14 7.35 22.11
C ALA A 120 8.36 8.11 22.68
N THR A 121 8.11 9.29 23.25
CA THR A 121 9.13 10.03 24.02
C THR A 121 9.27 9.46 25.44
N PRO A 122 10.44 9.56 26.09
CA PRO A 122 10.62 9.05 27.45
C PRO A 122 9.59 9.56 28.47
N THR A 123 9.13 10.81 28.32
CA THR A 123 8.09 11.38 29.18
C THR A 123 6.72 10.72 28.94
N LEU A 124 6.34 10.51 27.68
CA LEU A 124 5.08 9.85 27.35
C LEU A 124 5.09 8.36 27.75
N GLU A 125 6.24 7.68 27.63
CA GLU A 125 6.42 6.32 28.10
C GLU A 125 6.26 6.21 29.62
N ASP A 126 6.84 7.14 30.38
CA ASP A 126 6.66 7.18 31.84
C ASP A 126 5.19 7.43 32.21
N LEU A 127 4.53 8.38 31.54
CA LEU A 127 3.09 8.65 31.71
C LEU A 127 2.23 7.42 31.44
N MET A 128 2.48 6.69 30.35
CA MET A 128 1.79 5.45 30.02
C MET A 128 2.05 4.36 31.07
N ALA A 129 3.27 4.27 31.59
CA ALA A 129 3.61 3.34 32.66
C ALA A 129 2.92 3.68 33.99
N ARG A 130 2.73 4.97 34.31
CA ARG A 130 1.95 5.42 35.47
C ARG A 130 0.46 5.10 35.29
N ALA A 131 -0.11 5.37 34.11
CA ALA A 131 -1.48 4.99 33.78
C ALA A 131 -1.73 3.48 33.94
N LYS A 132 -0.79 2.62 33.49
CA LYS A 132 -0.85 1.17 33.68
C LYS A 132 -0.88 0.70 35.13
N LYS A 133 -0.30 1.47 36.07
CA LYS A 133 -0.37 1.17 37.50
C LYS A 133 -1.72 1.57 38.11
N ARG A 134 -2.41 2.55 37.52
CA ARG A 134 -3.71 3.05 37.97
C ARG A 134 -4.86 2.16 37.50
N VAL A 135 -4.77 1.65 36.28
CA VAL A 135 -5.77 0.74 35.71
C VAL A 135 -5.42 -0.69 36.11
N PRO A 136 -6.20 -1.34 36.99
CA PRO A 136 -5.95 -2.73 37.33
C PRO A 136 -6.04 -3.59 36.06
N PRO A 137 -5.11 -4.54 35.84
CA PRO A 137 -5.25 -5.48 34.74
C PRO A 137 -6.62 -6.18 34.87
N PRO A 138 -7.30 -6.45 33.75
CA PRO A 138 -8.61 -7.08 33.79
C PRO A 138 -8.54 -8.33 34.66
N GLN A 139 -9.33 -8.33 35.74
CA GLN A 139 -9.43 -9.46 36.66
C GLN A 139 -10.14 -10.60 35.94
N THR A 140 -9.41 -11.43 35.20
CA THR A 140 -9.86 -12.79 34.92
C THR A 140 -9.78 -13.59 36.22
N SER A 141 -10.78 -13.41 37.07
CA SER A 141 -11.15 -14.38 38.09
C SER A 141 -11.69 -15.62 37.38
N THR A 142 -10.79 -16.52 37.03
CA THR A 142 -11.07 -17.95 37.09
C THR A 142 -9.72 -18.61 37.25
N THR A 143 -9.55 -19.34 38.35
CA THR A 143 -8.51 -20.35 38.48
C THR A 143 -8.77 -21.37 37.37
N VAL A 144 -8.27 -21.08 36.17
CA VAL A 144 -8.25 -22.01 35.06
C VAL A 144 -7.23 -23.06 35.46
N SER A 145 -7.69 -24.28 35.75
CA SER A 145 -6.78 -25.43 35.71
C SER A 145 -6.18 -25.46 34.31
N GLU A 146 -4.89 -25.15 34.20
CA GLU A 146 -4.17 -25.13 32.93
C GLU A 146 -4.06 -26.55 32.38
N PHE A 147 -4.44 -26.72 31.12
CA PHE A 147 -4.04 -27.90 30.34
C PHE A 147 -2.74 -27.57 29.61
N THR A 148 -1.89 -28.58 29.37
CA THR A 148 -0.60 -28.38 28.71
C THR A 148 -0.75 -28.53 27.20
N HIS A 149 -0.25 -27.56 26.43
CA HIS A 149 -0.17 -27.62 24.96
C HIS A 149 1.24 -27.23 24.51
N THR A 150 1.79 -27.96 23.54
CA THR A 150 3.06 -27.60 22.89
C THR A 150 2.77 -26.99 21.53
N PRO A 151 3.02 -25.67 21.34
CA PRO A 151 2.72 -25.01 20.08
C PRO A 151 3.53 -25.57 18.91
N VAL A 152 2.86 -25.85 17.80
CA VAL A 152 3.53 -26.21 16.54
C VAL A 152 4.02 -24.93 15.88
N LYS A 153 5.32 -24.83 15.57
CA LYS A 153 5.90 -23.61 14.97
C LYS A 153 5.93 -23.65 13.44
N THR A 154 6.11 -24.84 12.88
CA THR A 154 6.36 -25.05 11.45
C THR A 154 5.73 -26.34 10.94
N THR A 155 5.25 -26.36 9.70
CA THR A 155 4.76 -27.56 9.01
C THR A 155 5.04 -27.47 7.51
N GLU A 156 4.96 -28.57 6.78
CA GLU A 156 5.02 -28.57 5.31
C GLU A 156 3.62 -28.45 4.70
N GLY A 157 3.53 -27.76 3.55
CA GLY A 157 2.32 -27.61 2.78
C GLY A 157 1.83 -28.95 2.24
N GLY A 158 0.53 -29.21 2.34
CA GLY A 158 -0.06 -30.49 1.95
C GLY A 158 0.03 -31.60 3.01
N GLN A 159 0.84 -31.44 4.06
CA GLN A 159 0.88 -32.37 5.19
C GLN A 159 -0.19 -32.03 6.23
N ALA A 160 -0.80 -33.05 6.83
CA ALA A 160 -1.80 -32.85 7.88
C ALA A 160 -1.13 -32.33 9.16
N LEU A 161 -1.67 -31.25 9.72
CA LEU A 161 -1.16 -30.63 10.94
C LEU A 161 -1.89 -31.21 12.16
N VAL A 162 -1.14 -31.89 13.04
CA VAL A 162 -1.67 -32.52 14.25
C VAL A 162 -1.43 -31.62 15.46
N LEU A 163 -2.51 -31.22 16.12
CA LEU A 163 -2.52 -30.45 17.36
C LEU A 163 -2.72 -31.40 18.54
N LYS A 164 -1.91 -31.24 19.59
CA LYS A 164 -1.96 -32.08 20.81
C LYS A 164 -2.10 -31.25 22.07
N ALA A 165 -2.98 -31.65 22.97
CA ALA A 165 -3.15 -31.04 24.28
C ALA A 165 -3.28 -32.12 25.36
N GLN A 166 -2.85 -31.83 26.59
CA GLN A 166 -2.95 -32.73 27.73
C GLN A 166 -3.72 -32.07 28.86
N ALA A 167 -4.88 -32.63 29.20
CA ALA A 167 -5.70 -32.16 30.31
C ALA A 167 -5.34 -32.91 31.60
N PRO A 168 -5.22 -32.22 32.74
CA PRO A 168 -5.04 -32.89 34.02
C PRO A 168 -6.36 -33.57 34.45
N ALA A 169 -6.26 -34.62 35.28
CA ALA A 169 -7.39 -35.50 35.59
C ALA A 169 -8.53 -34.83 36.39
N ASP A 170 -8.25 -33.69 37.02
CA ASP A 170 -9.18 -32.85 37.76
C ASP A 170 -9.91 -31.81 36.88
N LEU A 171 -9.48 -31.62 35.63
CA LEU A 171 -10.15 -30.71 34.70
C LEU A 171 -11.43 -31.34 34.15
N ASN A 172 -12.57 -30.68 34.39
CA ASN A 172 -13.86 -31.11 33.85
C ASN A 172 -13.97 -30.78 32.35
N VAL A 173 -13.48 -31.69 31.51
CA VAL A 173 -13.53 -31.56 30.05
C VAL A 173 -14.81 -32.20 29.52
N ALA A 174 -15.79 -31.40 29.09
CA ALA A 174 -16.90 -31.91 28.30
C ALA A 174 -16.54 -31.93 26.81
N LYS A 175 -15.93 -30.86 26.32
CA LYS A 175 -15.38 -30.75 24.96
C LYS A 175 -14.08 -29.97 24.96
N MET A 176 -13.15 -30.38 24.10
CA MET A 176 -11.94 -29.59 23.81
C MET A 176 -11.95 -29.24 22.34
N MET A 177 -11.86 -27.95 22.03
CA MET A 177 -11.97 -27.42 20.68
C MET A 177 -10.67 -26.73 20.29
N ALA A 178 -10.21 -26.97 19.06
CA ALA A 178 -9.21 -26.13 18.42
C ALA A 178 -9.88 -25.25 17.37
N LEU A 179 -9.60 -23.95 17.41
CA LEU A 179 -10.03 -22.99 16.42
C LEU A 179 -8.82 -22.62 15.58
N TYR A 180 -8.94 -22.71 14.26
CA TYR A 180 -7.86 -22.32 13.34
C TYR A 180 -8.38 -21.49 12.18
N ARG A 181 -7.49 -20.67 11.60
CA ARG A 181 -7.74 -19.93 10.37
C ARG A 181 -6.48 -19.89 9.52
N ARG A 182 -6.65 -19.85 8.21
CA ARG A 182 -5.56 -19.71 7.25
C ARG A 182 -5.18 -18.24 7.05
N PHE A 183 -4.01 -18.01 6.47
CA PHE A 183 -3.63 -16.66 6.02
C PHE A 183 -4.73 -16.08 5.11
N ASP A 184 -5.13 -14.84 5.37
CA ASP A 184 -6.21 -14.11 4.70
C ASP A 184 -7.66 -14.57 5.03
N GLU A 185 -7.84 -15.54 5.92
CA GLU A 185 -9.17 -15.87 6.45
C GLU A 185 -9.52 -15.01 7.67
N GLN A 186 -10.68 -14.36 7.61
CA GLN A 186 -11.16 -13.54 8.72
C GLN A 186 -11.82 -14.37 9.83
N GLN A 187 -12.34 -15.56 9.52
CA GLN A 187 -13.13 -16.37 10.43
C GLN A 187 -12.38 -17.65 10.85
N TYR A 188 -12.43 -17.97 12.14
CA TYR A 188 -11.91 -19.23 12.68
C TYR A 188 -12.87 -20.39 12.38
N GLN A 189 -12.32 -21.49 11.87
CA GLN A 189 -12.98 -22.77 11.77
C GLN A 189 -12.80 -23.56 13.07
N ARG A 190 -13.83 -24.31 13.47
CA ARG A 190 -13.83 -25.08 14.73
C ARG A 190 -13.62 -26.57 14.44
N ILE A 191 -12.67 -27.19 15.11
CA ILE A 191 -12.47 -28.65 15.10
C ILE A 191 -12.46 -29.18 16.53
N GLU A 192 -13.20 -30.26 16.74
CA GLU A 192 -13.25 -30.95 18.02
C GLU A 192 -12.02 -31.86 18.17
N MET A 193 -11.34 -31.76 19.31
CA MET A 193 -10.21 -32.61 19.65
C MET A 193 -10.70 -33.96 20.20
N LYS A 194 -10.19 -35.05 19.64
CA LYS A 194 -10.53 -36.42 20.06
C LYS A 194 -9.69 -36.81 21.27
N ALA A 195 -10.35 -37.26 22.33
CA ALA A 195 -9.72 -37.74 23.56
C ALA A 195 -9.12 -39.16 23.39
N GLN A 196 -7.92 -39.34 23.92
CA GLN A 196 -7.21 -40.60 24.09
C GLN A 196 -6.58 -40.62 25.49
N GLY A 197 -7.38 -40.97 26.50
CA GLY A 197 -6.97 -40.84 27.90
C GLY A 197 -6.92 -39.37 28.32
N THR A 198 -5.75 -38.90 28.78
CA THR A 198 -5.51 -37.49 29.12
C THR A 198 -5.00 -36.65 27.94
N GLU A 199 -4.67 -37.29 26.81
CA GLU A 199 -4.23 -36.61 25.57
C GLU A 199 -5.43 -36.35 24.66
N TYR A 200 -5.50 -35.14 24.11
CA TYR A 200 -6.50 -34.69 23.16
C TYR A 200 -5.80 -34.33 21.86
N THR A 201 -6.34 -34.81 20.74
CA THR A 201 -5.73 -34.62 19.42
C THR A 201 -6.73 -34.11 18.40
N ALA A 202 -6.34 -33.09 17.64
CA ALA A 202 -7.06 -32.64 16.45
C ALA A 202 -6.13 -32.64 15.25
N THR A 203 -6.69 -32.87 14.07
CA THR A 203 -5.91 -32.92 12.82
C THR A 203 -6.54 -31.96 11.83
N ILE A 204 -5.79 -30.92 11.45
CA ILE A 204 -6.13 -30.05 10.33
C ILE A 204 -5.71 -30.79 9.05
N PRO A 205 -6.63 -31.07 8.12
CA PRO A 205 -6.31 -31.84 6.92
C PRO A 205 -5.23 -31.15 6.08
N GLY A 206 -4.32 -31.93 5.47
CA GLY A 206 -3.27 -31.37 4.62
C GLY A 206 -3.76 -30.56 3.43
N SER A 207 -5.00 -30.81 2.97
CA SER A 207 -5.69 -29.98 1.98
C SER A 207 -5.93 -28.53 2.43
N GLU A 208 -5.95 -28.29 3.73
CA GLU A 208 -6.13 -26.97 4.34
C GLU A 208 -4.81 -26.34 4.78
N VAL A 209 -3.76 -27.15 4.92
CA VAL A 209 -2.39 -26.70 5.20
C VAL A 209 -1.70 -26.29 3.91
N ARG A 210 -2.17 -25.20 3.28
CA ARG A 210 -1.67 -24.73 1.97
C ARG A 210 -1.38 -23.24 1.88
N THR A 211 -1.73 -22.47 2.89
CA THR A 211 -1.36 -21.05 3.00
C THR A 211 -0.04 -20.91 3.70
N SER A 212 0.67 -19.79 3.49
CA SER A 212 1.99 -19.53 4.12
C SER A 212 1.99 -19.58 5.65
N GLN A 213 0.82 -19.37 6.26
CA GLN A 213 0.62 -19.37 7.71
C GLN A 213 -0.75 -19.95 8.08
N ILE A 214 -0.81 -20.55 9.27
CA ILE A 214 -2.04 -20.94 9.97
C ILE A 214 -1.97 -20.38 11.39
N GLU A 215 -3.08 -19.80 11.84
CA GLU A 215 -3.25 -19.32 13.21
C GLU A 215 -4.24 -20.22 13.95
N TYR A 216 -3.97 -20.56 15.21
CA TYR A 216 -4.90 -21.37 16.00
C TYR A 216 -4.84 -21.11 17.50
N PHE A 217 -5.89 -21.49 18.23
CA PHE A 217 -5.92 -21.57 19.69
C PHE A 217 -6.84 -22.71 20.14
N ILE A 218 -6.69 -23.16 21.39
CA ILE A 218 -7.42 -24.30 21.95
C ILE A 218 -8.20 -23.85 23.18
N PHE A 219 -9.42 -24.33 23.37
CA PHE A 219 -10.17 -24.12 24.60
C PHE A 219 -10.96 -25.36 25.02
N VAL A 220 -11.37 -25.37 26.28
CA VAL A 220 -12.13 -26.44 26.92
C VAL A 220 -13.47 -25.88 27.36
N GLU A 221 -14.55 -26.57 27.00
CA GLU A 221 -15.91 -26.33 27.47
C GLU A 221 -16.29 -27.37 28.53
N ASP A 222 -17.03 -26.95 29.55
CA ASP A 222 -17.69 -27.84 30.51
C ASP A 222 -19.05 -28.33 30.00
N GLN A 223 -19.79 -29.07 30.85
CA GLN A 223 -21.10 -29.61 30.49
C GLN A 223 -22.17 -28.54 30.25
N ASN A 224 -21.97 -27.31 30.75
CA ASN A 224 -22.86 -26.18 30.55
C ASN A 224 -22.52 -25.38 29.28
N GLY A 225 -21.41 -25.71 28.62
CA GLY A 225 -20.88 -24.97 27.46
C GLY A 225 -20.02 -23.77 27.85
N ASP A 226 -19.66 -23.64 29.13
CA ASP A 226 -18.80 -22.56 29.61
C ASP A 226 -17.33 -22.89 29.36
N ILE A 227 -16.55 -21.89 28.93
CA ILE A 227 -15.11 -22.06 28.69
C ILE A 227 -14.38 -22.11 30.04
N VAL A 228 -13.89 -23.28 30.42
CA VAL A 228 -13.18 -23.52 31.70
C VAL A 228 -11.67 -23.48 31.59
N ALA A 229 -11.11 -23.64 30.39
CA ALA A 229 -9.67 -23.48 30.14
C ALA A 229 -9.35 -23.06 28.69
N ARG A 230 -8.20 -22.43 28.48
CA ARG A 230 -7.72 -22.02 27.14
C ARG A 230 -6.20 -22.05 27.02
N ALA A 231 -5.72 -22.27 25.79
CA ALA A 231 -4.34 -22.06 25.36
C ALA A 231 -4.36 -21.20 24.09
N GLY A 232 -3.88 -19.96 24.20
CA GLY A 232 -4.02 -18.93 23.17
C GLY A 232 -5.38 -18.22 23.20
N SER A 233 -5.56 -17.25 22.30
CA SER A 233 -6.82 -16.54 22.07
C SER A 233 -6.92 -16.03 20.63
N ASP A 234 -8.04 -15.41 20.29
CA ASP A 234 -8.23 -14.68 19.04
C ASP A 234 -7.27 -13.49 18.88
N GLN A 235 -6.90 -12.84 19.99
CA GLN A 235 -5.94 -11.73 20.03
C GLN A 235 -4.47 -12.19 20.11
N ALA A 236 -4.23 -13.39 20.63
CA ALA A 236 -2.91 -13.99 20.75
C ALA A 236 -2.94 -15.47 20.30
N PRO A 237 -3.16 -15.74 18.99
CA PRO A 237 -3.17 -17.09 18.48
C PRO A 237 -1.75 -17.65 18.38
N PHE A 238 -1.63 -18.97 18.37
CA PHE A 238 -0.40 -19.65 17.97
C PHE A 238 -0.23 -19.56 16.45
N ASN A 239 1.00 -19.29 16.03
CA ASN A 239 1.36 -19.10 14.63
C ASN A 239 2.16 -20.30 14.10
N VAL A 240 1.66 -20.94 13.05
CA VAL A 240 2.35 -22.03 12.33
C VAL A 240 2.79 -21.52 10.96
N THR A 241 4.08 -21.56 10.68
CA THR A 241 4.62 -21.27 9.34
C THR A 241 4.51 -22.51 8.46
N VAL A 242 3.96 -22.39 7.25
CA VAL A 242 3.82 -23.50 6.30
C VAL A 242 4.86 -23.38 5.20
N LEU A 243 5.73 -24.38 5.09
CA LEU A 243 6.81 -24.45 4.10
C LEU A 243 6.31 -25.15 2.83
N GLY A 244 6.65 -24.63 1.64
CA GLY A 244 6.26 -25.29 0.38
C GLY A 244 4.79 -25.13 -0.01
N SER A 245 4.09 -24.13 0.53
CA SER A 245 2.64 -23.89 0.37
C SER A 245 2.24 -23.30 -1.01
N SER A 246 2.91 -23.72 -2.08
CA SER A 246 2.59 -23.28 -3.44
C SER A 246 1.28 -23.93 -3.89
N ASN A 247 0.25 -23.12 -4.13
CA ASN A 247 -1.01 -23.55 -4.74
C ASN A 247 -0.78 -24.03 -6.17
N VAL A 248 -0.30 -25.26 -6.35
CA VAL A 248 -0.27 -25.93 -7.65
C VAL A 248 -1.54 -26.78 -7.74
N LYS A 249 -2.46 -26.35 -8.63
CA LYS A 249 -3.50 -27.23 -9.15
C LYS A 249 -2.81 -28.45 -9.74
N THR A 250 -3.18 -29.63 -9.26
CA THR A 250 -2.79 -30.92 -9.86
C THR A 250 -3.28 -30.99 -11.30
N ASP A 251 -2.38 -30.77 -12.26
CA ASP A 251 -2.51 -31.35 -13.60
C ASP A 251 -2.06 -32.83 -13.53
N PRO A 252 -2.70 -33.74 -14.29
CA PRO A 252 -2.39 -35.16 -14.26
C PRO A 252 -1.28 -35.49 -15.27
N ASP A 253 -0.03 -35.35 -14.85
CA ASP A 253 1.08 -36.27 -15.14
C ASP A 253 2.28 -35.79 -14.32
N PRO A 254 2.97 -36.62 -13.53
CA PRO A 254 4.22 -36.22 -12.94
C PRO A 254 5.27 -36.21 -14.06
N ASP A 255 5.53 -35.03 -14.61
CA ASP A 255 6.80 -34.81 -15.30
C ASP A 255 7.93 -35.26 -14.36
N PRO A 256 8.94 -35.98 -14.87
CA PRO A 256 10.00 -36.53 -14.06
C PRO A 256 10.63 -35.40 -13.24
N ILE A 257 10.65 -35.62 -11.92
CA ILE A 257 11.27 -34.78 -10.89
C ILE A 257 12.45 -34.02 -11.52
N GLU A 258 12.26 -32.72 -11.75
CA GLU A 258 13.39 -31.87 -12.10
C GLU A 258 14.40 -32.02 -10.96
N PRO A 259 15.65 -32.43 -11.26
CA PRO A 259 16.68 -32.52 -10.24
C PRO A 259 16.81 -31.15 -9.56
N ASP A 260 17.11 -31.19 -8.26
CA ASP A 260 17.53 -30.03 -7.46
C ASP A 260 18.34 -29.07 -8.35
N PRO A 261 17.98 -27.77 -8.41
CA PRO A 261 18.62 -26.85 -9.34
C PRO A 261 20.12 -26.97 -9.16
N GLU A 262 20.81 -27.33 -10.24
CA GLU A 262 22.24 -27.54 -10.23
C GLU A 262 22.90 -26.34 -9.51
N PRO A 263 23.86 -26.58 -8.60
CA PRO A 263 24.66 -25.51 -8.02
C PRO A 263 25.48 -24.86 -9.15
N GLY A 264 24.86 -23.88 -9.81
CA GLY A 264 25.31 -23.38 -11.10
C GLY A 264 24.30 -22.51 -11.85
N ALA A 265 22.99 -22.55 -11.51
CA ALA A 265 22.02 -21.61 -12.08
C ALA A 265 22.39 -20.18 -11.64
N SER A 266 22.94 -19.40 -12.56
CA SER A 266 23.41 -18.04 -12.34
C SER A 266 22.26 -17.16 -11.86
N ARG A 267 22.19 -16.94 -10.55
CA ARG A 267 21.24 -16.01 -9.94
C ARG A 267 21.56 -14.62 -10.51
N LYS A 268 20.57 -14.00 -11.13
CA LYS A 268 20.71 -12.65 -11.66
C LYS A 268 20.55 -11.68 -10.50
N TYR A 269 21.48 -10.75 -10.38
CA TYR A 269 21.53 -9.79 -9.28
C TYR A 269 21.29 -8.36 -9.75
N ALA A 270 21.50 -8.06 -11.03
CA ALA A 270 21.40 -6.72 -11.56
C ALA A 270 20.54 -6.67 -12.82
N TYR A 271 19.97 -5.50 -13.10
CA TYR A 271 19.27 -5.25 -14.35
C TYR A 271 19.59 -3.85 -14.87
N VAL A 272 19.47 -3.72 -16.18
CA VAL A 272 19.49 -2.43 -16.89
C VAL A 272 18.31 -2.42 -17.84
N SER A 273 17.50 -1.37 -17.82
CA SER A 273 16.41 -1.19 -18.76
C SER A 273 16.61 0.07 -19.59
N VAL A 274 16.23 -0.01 -20.87
CA VAL A 274 16.22 1.12 -21.79
C VAL A 274 14.84 1.19 -22.44
N PHE A 275 14.17 2.32 -22.24
CA PHE A 275 12.82 2.57 -22.70
C PHE A 275 12.74 3.81 -23.59
N GLY A 276 11.86 3.74 -24.59
CA GLY A 276 11.31 4.90 -25.27
C GLY A 276 9.83 5.06 -24.88
N GLY A 277 9.39 6.29 -24.72
CA GLY A 277 8.03 6.56 -24.26
C GLY A 277 7.50 7.90 -24.69
N THR A 278 6.25 8.14 -24.32
CA THR A 278 5.54 9.41 -24.45
C THR A 278 4.61 9.55 -23.26
N GLY A 279 4.06 10.74 -23.02
CA GLY A 279 3.14 10.93 -21.91
C GLY A 279 2.13 12.04 -22.14
N GLY A 280 1.40 12.35 -21.07
CA GLY A 280 0.51 13.50 -20.99
C GLY A 280 0.30 13.89 -19.55
N GLY A 281 0.02 15.16 -19.32
CA GLY A 281 -0.16 15.71 -17.98
C GLY A 281 -1.45 16.50 -17.84
N LEU A 282 -2.06 16.42 -16.67
CA LEU A 282 -3.03 17.39 -16.17
C LEU A 282 -2.25 18.52 -15.50
N LEU A 283 -2.27 19.69 -16.13
CA LEU A 283 -1.67 20.91 -15.63
C LEU A 283 -2.67 21.58 -14.68
N LEU A 284 -2.29 21.70 -13.39
CA LEU A 284 -3.10 22.40 -12.39
C LEU A 284 -2.57 23.82 -12.14
N SER A 285 -1.28 24.02 -12.37
CA SER A 285 -0.61 25.32 -12.29
C SER A 285 0.62 25.34 -13.20
N GLY A 286 1.19 26.53 -13.41
CA GLY A 286 2.41 26.71 -14.20
C GLY A 286 2.37 27.99 -15.03
N SER A 287 3.49 28.30 -15.66
CA SER A 287 3.62 29.41 -16.61
C SER A 287 4.19 28.87 -17.91
N ALA A 288 3.79 29.47 -19.03
CA ALA A 288 4.39 29.12 -20.31
C ALA A 288 5.88 29.52 -20.32
N THR A 289 6.71 28.68 -20.92
CA THR A 289 8.17 28.79 -20.81
C THR A 289 8.70 29.94 -21.66
N ALA A 290 8.27 30.04 -22.91
CA ALA A 290 8.69 31.12 -23.80
C ALA A 290 7.88 32.40 -23.58
N ASN A 291 6.68 32.31 -22.98
CA ASN A 291 5.78 33.44 -22.74
C ASN A 291 5.27 33.45 -21.29
N PRO A 292 6.10 33.81 -20.28
CA PRO A 292 5.76 33.68 -18.86
C PRO A 292 4.53 34.50 -18.42
N SER A 293 4.19 35.56 -19.16
CA SER A 293 2.98 36.36 -18.95
C SER A 293 1.68 35.59 -19.26
N VAL A 294 1.78 34.45 -19.94
CA VAL A 294 0.65 33.59 -20.24
C VAL A 294 0.59 32.46 -19.22
N VAL A 295 -0.45 32.51 -18.39
CA VAL A 295 -0.78 31.46 -17.43
C VAL A 295 -1.77 30.50 -18.10
N PRO A 296 -1.37 29.26 -18.41
CA PRO A 296 -2.30 28.26 -18.91
C PRO A 296 -3.36 27.96 -17.83
N GLY A 297 -4.62 27.86 -18.25
CA GLY A 297 -5.68 27.36 -17.37
C GLY A 297 -5.50 25.87 -17.07
N VAL A 298 -6.31 25.36 -16.13
CA VAL A 298 -6.33 23.93 -15.82
C VAL A 298 -6.71 23.13 -17.07
N GLY A 299 -5.92 22.12 -17.41
CA GLY A 299 -6.17 21.35 -18.63
C GLY A 299 -5.17 20.22 -18.85
N THR A 300 -5.43 19.42 -19.89
CA THR A 300 -4.53 18.33 -20.29
C THR A 300 -3.59 18.79 -21.39
N ALA A 301 -2.34 18.32 -21.34
CA ALA A 301 -1.32 18.68 -22.30
C ALA A 301 -0.41 17.46 -22.59
N PRO A 302 -0.16 17.12 -23.85
CA PRO A 302 0.73 15.99 -24.18
C PRO A 302 2.17 16.31 -23.77
N ALA A 303 2.92 15.30 -23.37
CA ALA A 303 4.34 15.37 -23.11
C ALA A 303 5.10 14.90 -24.36
N PHE A 304 6.25 15.51 -24.66
CA PHE A 304 7.13 15.02 -25.73
C PHE A 304 7.60 13.59 -25.49
N GLY A 305 8.05 12.93 -26.57
CA GLY A 305 8.74 11.66 -26.47
C GLY A 305 9.97 11.75 -25.56
N HIS A 306 10.18 10.70 -24.79
CA HIS A 306 11.26 10.60 -23.82
C HIS A 306 11.95 9.24 -23.91
N THR A 307 13.17 9.21 -23.40
CA THR A 307 13.94 7.99 -23.18
C THR A 307 14.21 7.82 -21.70
N THR A 308 14.04 6.61 -21.19
CA THR A 308 14.32 6.28 -19.78
C THR A 308 15.36 5.18 -19.73
N ILE A 309 16.40 5.39 -18.95
CA ILE A 309 17.38 4.37 -18.58
C ILE A 309 17.18 4.07 -17.11
N GLU A 310 17.08 2.81 -16.74
CA GLU A 310 16.93 2.36 -15.36
C GLU A 310 17.99 1.30 -15.07
N ALA A 311 18.67 1.37 -13.94
CA ALA A 311 19.64 0.36 -13.54
C ALA A 311 19.50 0.08 -12.04
N GLY A 312 19.59 -1.19 -11.65
CA GLY A 312 19.31 -1.55 -10.27
C GLY A 312 19.66 -2.98 -9.91
N GLY A 313 19.40 -3.30 -8.65
CA GLY A 313 19.58 -4.62 -8.07
C GLY A 313 18.25 -5.36 -7.88
N MET A 314 18.29 -6.68 -8.02
CA MET A 314 17.21 -7.58 -7.65
C MET A 314 17.38 -7.98 -6.18
N ILE A 315 16.53 -7.45 -5.30
CA ILE A 315 16.51 -7.81 -3.87
C ILE A 315 16.01 -9.26 -3.73
N THR A 316 14.94 -9.56 -4.45
CA THR A 316 14.44 -10.92 -4.67
C THR A 316 14.12 -11.09 -6.14
N GLU A 317 13.71 -12.27 -6.57
CA GLU A 317 13.28 -12.48 -7.96
C GLU A 317 12.02 -11.70 -8.35
N SER A 318 11.29 -11.22 -7.35
CA SER A 318 10.05 -10.45 -7.50
C SER A 318 10.21 -8.99 -7.11
N ALA A 319 11.24 -8.61 -6.35
CA ALA A 319 11.43 -7.26 -5.82
C ALA A 319 12.71 -6.65 -6.38
N HIS A 320 12.58 -5.59 -7.18
CA HIS A 320 13.71 -4.89 -7.79
C HIS A 320 13.76 -3.45 -7.27
N LEU A 321 14.97 -2.94 -7.04
CA LEU A 321 15.21 -1.56 -6.68
C LEU A 321 16.23 -0.96 -7.65
N GLY A 322 15.90 0.17 -8.27
CA GLY A 322 16.78 0.81 -9.24
C GLY A 322 16.76 2.33 -9.18
N VAL A 323 17.78 2.90 -9.80
CA VAL A 323 17.89 4.32 -10.13
C VAL A 323 17.45 4.47 -11.58
N PHE A 324 16.59 5.45 -11.86
CA PHE A 324 16.19 5.77 -13.22
C PHE A 324 16.58 7.19 -13.60
N PHE A 325 16.98 7.36 -14.85
CA PHE A 325 17.21 8.62 -15.52
C PHE A 325 16.27 8.73 -16.72
N LYS A 326 15.41 9.74 -16.74
CA LYS A 326 14.52 10.05 -17.85
C LYS A 326 15.02 11.32 -18.53
N PHE A 327 15.23 11.26 -19.84
CA PHE A 327 15.48 12.42 -20.69
C PHE A 327 14.28 12.66 -21.60
N GLN A 328 13.69 13.83 -21.49
CA GLN A 328 12.60 14.27 -22.35
C GLN A 328 13.13 15.27 -23.38
N PHE A 329 13.02 14.93 -24.66
CA PHE A 329 13.43 15.79 -25.74
C PHE A 329 12.52 17.03 -25.80
N ALA A 330 13.13 18.20 -26.02
CA ALA A 330 12.38 19.40 -26.38
C ALA A 330 13.09 20.15 -27.52
N PRO A 331 12.33 20.75 -28.45
CA PRO A 331 12.91 21.45 -29.59
C PRO A 331 13.69 22.70 -29.15
N ALA A 332 14.83 22.95 -29.81
CA ALA A 332 15.81 23.99 -29.46
C ALA A 332 15.21 25.42 -29.37
N GLN A 333 14.15 25.68 -30.15
CA GLN A 333 13.45 26.97 -30.19
C GLN A 333 12.84 27.40 -28.84
N ASP A 334 12.62 26.45 -27.92
CA ASP A 334 12.04 26.73 -26.60
C ASP A 334 13.10 27.17 -25.57
N PHE A 335 14.40 27.08 -25.91
CA PHE A 335 15.51 27.34 -24.99
C PHE A 335 16.24 28.67 -25.24
N SER A 336 16.11 29.25 -26.44
CA SER A 336 16.81 30.50 -26.79
C SER A 336 16.31 31.73 -26.01
N SER A 337 15.14 31.63 -25.37
CA SER A 337 14.56 32.69 -24.53
C SER A 337 14.78 32.46 -23.03
N LEU A 338 15.34 31.32 -22.62
CA LEU A 338 15.66 31.07 -21.22
C LEU A 338 16.94 31.83 -20.88
N ASN A 339 16.82 32.78 -19.95
CA ASN A 339 17.95 33.53 -19.45
C ASN A 339 18.21 33.04 -18.03
N PRO A 340 18.97 31.94 -17.86
CA PRO A 340 19.13 31.32 -16.55
C PRO A 340 19.72 32.34 -15.58
N ASP A 341 19.00 32.60 -14.48
CA ASP A 341 19.50 33.49 -13.44
C ASP A 341 20.68 32.78 -12.72
N PRO A 342 21.92 33.29 -12.85
CA PRO A 342 23.11 32.62 -12.31
C PRO A 342 23.15 32.58 -10.78
N GLY A 343 22.15 33.13 -10.07
CA GLY A 343 22.00 33.05 -8.62
C GLY A 343 20.97 32.04 -8.11
N SER A 344 20.23 31.37 -8.99
CA SER A 344 19.20 30.41 -8.59
C SER A 344 19.84 29.14 -7.98
N GLY A 345 19.44 28.77 -6.77
CA GLY A 345 19.92 27.53 -6.13
C GLY A 345 19.58 26.29 -6.97
N PHE A 346 20.22 25.15 -6.72
CA PHE A 346 20.02 23.89 -7.46
C PHE A 346 18.55 23.56 -7.78
N TRP A 347 17.64 23.86 -6.85
CA TRP A 347 16.20 23.63 -6.94
C TRP A 347 15.44 24.56 -7.89
N ASP A 348 16.00 25.74 -8.17
CA ASP A 348 15.38 26.81 -8.95
C ASP A 348 16.12 27.09 -10.25
N THR A 349 17.13 26.28 -10.59
CA THR A 349 17.84 26.43 -11.86
C THR A 349 16.87 26.33 -13.03
N GLU A 350 16.82 27.38 -13.86
CA GLU A 350 16.12 27.34 -15.14
C GLU A 350 16.88 26.50 -16.18
N GLU A 351 18.02 25.95 -15.80
CA GLU A 351 18.87 25.16 -16.68
C GLU A 351 18.13 23.93 -17.24
N PRO A 352 18.39 23.57 -18.50
CA PRO A 352 17.91 22.35 -19.09
C PRO A 352 18.65 21.14 -18.52
N CYS A 353 17.92 20.05 -18.27
CA CYS A 353 18.47 18.76 -17.84
C CYS A 353 19.57 18.84 -16.75
N PHE A 354 19.29 19.48 -15.60
CA PHE A 354 20.24 19.62 -14.49
C PHE A 354 21.59 20.26 -14.86
N GLY A 355 21.63 21.11 -15.90
CA GLY A 355 22.86 21.75 -16.37
C GLY A 355 23.78 20.86 -17.22
N LEU A 356 23.32 19.66 -17.63
CA LEU A 356 24.10 18.71 -18.44
C LEU A 356 24.28 19.16 -19.91
N GLY A 357 23.74 20.32 -20.30
CA GLY A 357 23.82 20.84 -21.67
C GLY A 357 23.01 20.04 -22.70
N LEU A 358 22.12 19.14 -22.25
CA LEU A 358 21.23 18.39 -23.12
C LEU A 358 19.99 19.22 -23.47
N PRO A 359 19.56 19.25 -24.75
CA PRO A 359 18.34 19.96 -25.15
C PRO A 359 17.11 19.22 -24.65
N GLY A 360 16.58 19.62 -23.49
CA GLY A 360 15.45 18.94 -22.87
C GLY A 360 15.30 19.18 -21.38
N ASP A 361 14.34 18.45 -20.80
CA ASP A 361 14.20 18.32 -19.35
C ASP A 361 14.54 16.89 -18.94
N CYS A 362 15.08 16.74 -17.72
CA CYS A 362 15.52 15.45 -17.20
C CYS A 362 14.90 15.17 -15.85
N MET A 363 14.82 13.88 -15.53
CA MET A 363 14.41 13.35 -14.24
C MET A 363 15.39 12.29 -13.77
N LEU A 364 15.62 12.25 -12.47
CA LEU A 364 16.47 11.30 -11.79
C LEU A 364 15.74 10.85 -10.53
N GLY A 365 15.58 9.56 -10.34
CA GLY A 365 14.86 9.05 -9.17
C GLY A 365 15.15 7.61 -8.84
N LEU A 366 14.54 7.16 -7.75
CA LEU A 366 14.50 5.78 -7.32
C LEU A 366 13.17 5.15 -7.75
N LYS A 367 13.23 3.90 -8.18
CA LYS A 367 12.04 3.11 -8.54
C LYS A 367 12.15 1.72 -7.91
N TYR A 368 11.12 1.35 -7.17
CA TYR A 368 10.92 -0.01 -6.66
C TYR A 368 9.86 -0.70 -7.51
N LYS A 369 10.12 -1.94 -7.91
CA LYS A 369 9.20 -2.79 -8.68
C LYS A 369 8.91 -4.07 -7.91
N TRP A 370 7.64 -4.48 -7.90
CA TRP A 370 7.19 -5.73 -7.32
C TRP A 370 6.39 -6.55 -8.33
N SER A 371 6.95 -7.68 -8.75
CA SER A 371 6.32 -8.64 -9.65
C SER A 371 5.41 -9.58 -8.87
N PHE A 372 4.12 -9.56 -9.17
CA PHE A 372 3.11 -10.39 -8.50
C PHE A 372 2.56 -11.51 -9.40
N VAL A 373 2.82 -11.43 -10.72
CA VAL A 373 2.68 -12.56 -11.65
C VAL A 373 4.04 -12.80 -12.29
N LYS A 374 4.53 -14.04 -12.19
CA LYS A 374 5.78 -14.48 -12.82
C LYS A 374 5.56 -15.86 -13.42
N THR A 375 5.57 -15.91 -14.75
CA THR A 375 5.57 -17.13 -15.56
C THR A 375 6.72 -17.03 -16.55
N ASP A 376 7.06 -18.13 -17.23
CA ASP A 376 8.12 -18.14 -18.23
C ASP A 376 7.84 -17.21 -19.43
N SER A 377 6.56 -16.88 -19.65
CA SER A 377 6.12 -16.07 -20.80
C SER A 377 5.66 -14.66 -20.44
N LEU A 378 5.41 -14.39 -19.16
CA LEU A 378 4.77 -13.16 -18.72
C LEU A 378 5.15 -12.82 -17.28
N ARG A 379 5.56 -11.56 -17.10
CA ARG A 379 5.76 -10.91 -15.81
C ARG A 379 4.80 -9.73 -15.69
N VAL A 380 4.07 -9.63 -14.59
CA VAL A 380 3.23 -8.45 -14.28
C VAL A 380 3.70 -7.87 -12.97
N TYR A 381 3.92 -6.55 -12.95
CA TYR A 381 4.46 -5.87 -11.80
C TYR A 381 3.75 -4.55 -11.50
N SER A 382 3.81 -4.14 -10.24
CA SER A 382 3.54 -2.78 -9.78
C SER A 382 4.85 -2.07 -9.45
N SER A 383 4.84 -0.75 -9.45
CA SER A 383 6.02 0.04 -9.10
C SER A 383 5.65 1.31 -8.36
N PHE A 384 6.57 1.78 -7.53
CA PHE A 384 6.51 3.12 -6.94
C PHE A 384 7.88 3.77 -7.09
N GLY A 385 7.90 5.09 -7.14
CA GLY A 385 9.15 5.82 -7.26
C GLY A 385 9.02 7.28 -6.89
N SER A 386 10.15 7.90 -6.61
CA SER A 386 10.26 9.32 -6.34
C SER A 386 11.63 9.83 -6.78
N GLY A 387 11.73 11.13 -6.95
CA GLY A 387 12.96 11.74 -7.42
C GLY A 387 12.82 13.22 -7.70
N ILE A 388 13.77 13.69 -8.49
CA ILE A 388 13.93 15.09 -8.84
C ILE A 388 14.01 15.25 -10.35
N GLY A 389 13.75 16.46 -10.82
CA GLY A 389 13.71 16.81 -12.23
C GLY A 389 12.31 17.17 -12.70
N ARG A 390 12.23 17.55 -13.97
CA ARG A 390 11.06 18.23 -14.53
C ARG A 390 10.52 17.45 -15.72
N VAL A 391 9.21 17.56 -15.91
CA VAL A 391 8.51 17.17 -17.14
C VAL A 391 8.03 18.43 -17.83
N ARG A 392 8.03 18.37 -19.15
CA ARG A 392 7.55 19.40 -20.05
C ARG A 392 6.31 18.92 -20.79
N ASN A 393 5.25 19.71 -20.75
CA ASN A 393 4.04 19.47 -21.54
C ASN A 393 3.87 20.54 -22.60
N TRP A 394 3.38 20.15 -23.78
CA TRP A 394 3.15 21.03 -24.90
C TRP A 394 1.79 21.71 -24.79
N ILE A 395 1.79 23.03 -24.95
CA ILE A 395 0.57 23.83 -24.94
C ILE A 395 0.50 24.69 -26.20
N GLN A 396 -0.73 25.02 -26.59
CA GLN A 396 -1.00 25.87 -27.74
C GLN A 396 -1.92 27.00 -27.33
N PHE A 397 -1.52 28.23 -27.63
CA PHE A 397 -2.35 29.41 -27.44
C PHE A 397 -2.88 29.93 -28.76
N LYS A 398 -4.16 30.31 -28.78
CA LYS A 398 -4.79 30.98 -29.92
C LYS A 398 -4.65 32.50 -29.75
N GLN A 399 -3.86 33.14 -30.60
CA GLN A 399 -3.78 34.60 -30.68
C GLN A 399 -4.71 35.12 -31.78
N ARG A 400 -5.62 36.04 -31.42
CA ARG A 400 -6.50 36.74 -32.37
C ARG A 400 -5.91 38.10 -32.73
N ASN A 401 -6.26 38.62 -33.92
CA ASN A 401 -5.95 39.99 -34.36
C ASN A 401 -4.44 40.33 -34.48
N VAL A 402 -3.62 39.38 -34.93
CA VAL A 402 -2.19 39.67 -35.21
C VAL A 402 -2.04 40.02 -36.69
N GLN A 403 -1.52 41.21 -37.01
CA GLN A 403 -1.31 41.66 -38.40
C GLN A 403 -0.30 40.82 -39.20
N SER A 404 0.61 40.14 -38.51
CA SER A 404 1.57 39.20 -39.08
C SER A 404 1.95 38.18 -38.02
N CYS A 405 1.90 36.89 -38.35
CA CYS A 405 2.27 35.83 -37.41
C CYS A 405 3.80 35.68 -37.23
N GLY A 406 4.63 36.53 -37.85
CA GLY A 406 6.09 36.54 -37.61
C GLY A 406 6.77 35.19 -37.86
N GLY A 407 6.29 34.40 -38.84
CA GLY A 407 6.78 33.05 -39.12
C GLY A 407 6.08 31.92 -38.35
N LYS A 408 5.07 32.22 -37.52
CA LYS A 408 4.22 31.23 -36.84
C LYS A 408 3.12 30.69 -37.77
N GLU A 409 2.65 29.49 -37.48
CA GLU A 409 1.63 28.78 -38.27
C GLU A 409 0.30 29.56 -38.31
N ILE A 410 -0.15 29.89 -39.53
CA ILE A 410 -1.41 30.61 -39.77
C ILE A 410 -2.46 29.59 -40.18
N LEU A 411 -3.55 29.51 -39.41
CA LEU A 411 -4.74 28.79 -39.82
C LEU A 411 -5.86 29.82 -40.04
N SER A 412 -6.43 29.81 -41.24
CA SER A 412 -7.56 30.65 -41.60
C SER A 412 -8.82 29.80 -41.57
N ASP A 413 -9.81 30.23 -40.79
CA ASP A 413 -11.20 29.82 -41.02
C ASP A 413 -11.85 30.86 -41.94
N SER A 414 -13.00 30.52 -42.51
CA SER A 414 -13.91 31.36 -43.31
C SER A 414 -14.25 32.72 -42.69
N THR A 415 -14.05 32.90 -41.38
CA THR A 415 -14.47 34.09 -40.63
C THR A 415 -13.34 34.81 -39.87
N SER A 416 -12.17 34.20 -39.66
CA SER A 416 -11.03 34.86 -39.00
C SER A 416 -9.69 34.12 -39.20
N SER A 417 -8.60 34.87 -39.29
CA SER A 417 -7.23 34.34 -39.21
C SER A 417 -6.74 34.39 -37.77
N TYR A 418 -6.13 33.30 -37.29
CA TYR A 418 -5.53 33.22 -35.97
C TYR A 418 -4.13 32.62 -36.06
N CYS A 419 -3.23 33.06 -35.18
CA CYS A 419 -1.89 32.48 -35.04
C CYS A 419 -1.90 31.51 -33.85
N TYR A 420 -1.39 30.29 -34.02
CA TYR A 420 -1.09 29.43 -32.89
C TYR A 420 0.33 29.72 -32.38
N LEU A 421 0.42 30.00 -31.08
CA LEU A 421 1.68 30.06 -30.37
C LEU A 421 1.89 28.73 -29.66
N ARG A 422 2.86 27.96 -30.16
CA ARG A 422 3.34 26.75 -29.50
C ARG A 422 4.25 27.18 -28.36
N ASP A 423 3.99 26.66 -27.18
CA ASP A 423 4.81 26.87 -26.00
C ASP A 423 4.79 25.60 -25.15
N THR A 424 5.51 25.61 -24.05
CA THR A 424 5.62 24.48 -23.14
C THR A 424 5.47 24.94 -21.70
N VAL A 425 4.98 24.05 -20.85
CA VAL A 425 4.92 24.28 -19.41
C VAL A 425 5.93 23.38 -18.74
N ARG A 426 6.77 23.96 -17.88
CA ARG A 426 7.68 23.22 -17.01
C ARG A 426 7.01 23.02 -15.65
N ASN A 427 6.83 21.76 -15.28
CA ASN A 427 6.15 21.38 -14.06
C ASN A 427 7.13 21.38 -12.87
N GLY A 428 6.63 20.97 -11.70
CA GLY A 428 7.41 20.84 -10.48
C GLY A 428 8.70 20.03 -10.66
N TRP A 429 9.69 20.30 -9.81
CA TRP A 429 11.00 19.66 -9.85
C TRP A 429 11.07 18.41 -8.96
N PHE A 430 10.20 18.27 -7.97
CA PHE A 430 10.08 17.03 -7.21
C PHE A 430 8.99 16.19 -7.83
N HIS A 431 9.16 14.86 -7.85
CA HIS A 431 8.10 13.96 -8.25
C HIS A 431 8.01 12.72 -7.36
N ALA A 432 6.78 12.24 -7.20
CA ALA A 432 6.49 10.93 -6.61
C ALA A 432 5.36 10.29 -7.41
N GLY A 433 5.39 8.98 -7.56
CA GLY A 433 4.46 8.29 -8.44
C GLY A 433 4.40 6.80 -8.24
N ALA A 434 3.34 6.22 -8.80
CA ALA A 434 3.11 4.79 -8.86
C ALA A 434 2.84 4.38 -10.30
N GLY A 435 3.16 3.13 -10.61
CA GLY A 435 2.99 2.59 -11.94
C GLY A 435 2.84 1.09 -11.92
N GLY A 436 2.80 0.52 -13.11
CA GLY A 436 2.79 -0.91 -13.31
C GLY A 436 3.11 -1.23 -14.76
N GLY A 437 3.45 -2.49 -15.00
CA GLY A 437 3.84 -2.89 -16.33
C GLY A 437 3.75 -4.39 -16.54
N VAL A 438 4.01 -4.76 -17.79
CA VAL A 438 4.07 -6.13 -18.27
C VAL A 438 5.43 -6.36 -18.92
N GLY A 439 6.09 -7.45 -18.53
CA GLY A 439 7.33 -7.94 -19.11
C GLY A 439 7.06 -9.24 -19.86
N ILE A 440 7.62 -9.38 -21.05
CA ILE A 440 7.61 -10.60 -21.86
C ILE A 440 9.06 -11.07 -21.95
N PRO A 441 9.46 -12.10 -21.19
CA PRO A 441 10.79 -12.69 -21.30
C PRO A 441 10.99 -13.20 -22.73
N LEU A 442 12.04 -12.73 -23.40
CA LEU A 442 12.42 -13.20 -24.74
C LEU A 442 13.52 -14.25 -24.67
N THR A 443 14.29 -14.18 -23.60
CA THR A 443 15.56 -14.86 -23.35
C THR A 443 15.80 -14.81 -21.84
N ASP A 444 16.71 -15.63 -21.32
CA ASP A 444 17.05 -15.57 -19.90
C ASP A 444 17.57 -14.19 -19.48
N TRP A 445 18.30 -13.48 -20.34
CA TRP A 445 18.92 -12.19 -20.03
C TRP A 445 18.19 -10.99 -20.65
N LEU A 446 17.12 -11.21 -21.42
CA LEU A 446 16.42 -10.15 -22.15
C LEU A 446 14.90 -10.26 -22.03
N GLU A 447 14.27 -9.18 -21.60
CA GLU A 447 12.82 -9.04 -21.46
C GLU A 447 12.35 -7.82 -22.27
N PHE A 448 11.25 -7.94 -23.01
CA PHE A 448 10.54 -6.78 -23.54
C PHE A 448 9.54 -6.28 -22.50
N THR A 449 9.60 -5.01 -22.13
CA THR A 449 8.77 -4.45 -21.05
C THR A 449 7.95 -3.28 -21.56
N GLY A 450 6.66 -3.26 -21.21
CA GLY A 450 5.77 -2.11 -21.30
C GLY A 450 5.43 -1.59 -19.90
N ASP A 451 5.57 -0.28 -19.67
CA ASP A 451 5.47 0.34 -18.35
C ASP A 451 4.59 1.60 -18.42
N LEU A 452 3.62 1.70 -17.52
CA LEU A 452 2.81 2.90 -17.28
C LEU A 452 3.20 3.47 -15.92
N TYR A 453 3.60 4.75 -15.89
CA TYR A 453 4.01 5.43 -14.67
C TYR A 453 3.25 6.74 -14.50
N VAL A 454 2.50 6.86 -13.40
CA VAL A 454 1.73 8.06 -13.05
C VAL A 454 2.44 8.77 -11.91
N MET A 455 2.70 10.07 -12.08
CA MET A 455 3.48 10.87 -11.15
C MET A 455 2.86 12.23 -10.87
N VAL A 456 2.94 12.64 -9.62
CA VAL A 456 2.62 14.00 -9.17
C VAL A 456 3.91 14.79 -9.09
N LEU A 457 3.93 15.99 -9.68
CA LEU A 457 5.08 16.89 -9.62
C LEU A 457 4.79 18.09 -8.71
N LEU A 458 5.76 18.53 -7.91
CA LEU A 458 5.64 19.64 -6.96
C LEU A 458 6.85 20.59 -7.05
N PRO A 459 6.72 21.87 -6.68
CA PRO A 459 5.51 22.56 -6.19
C PRO A 459 4.57 23.06 -7.30
N LYS A 460 5.05 23.20 -8.54
CA LYS A 460 4.18 23.52 -9.71
C LYS A 460 3.35 22.29 -10.04
N THR A 461 2.22 22.15 -9.35
CA THR A 461 1.46 20.91 -9.29
C THR A 461 0.94 20.49 -10.64
N SER A 462 1.25 19.26 -11.01
CA SER A 462 0.71 18.58 -12.18
C SER A 462 0.71 17.08 -11.95
N ILE A 463 -0.16 16.37 -12.66
CA ILE A 463 -0.22 14.91 -12.66
C ILE A 463 0.15 14.45 -14.06
N ASN A 464 1.24 13.71 -14.22
CA ASN A 464 1.70 13.20 -15.50
C ASN A 464 1.59 11.69 -15.55
N ALA A 465 1.24 11.15 -16.71
CA ALA A 465 1.23 9.73 -17.00
C ALA A 465 2.15 9.47 -18.19
N ASP A 466 3.16 8.63 -17.99
CA ASP A 466 4.10 8.19 -19.00
C ASP A 466 3.80 6.75 -19.42
N LEU A 467 3.70 6.53 -20.73
CA LEU A 467 3.68 5.20 -21.33
C LEU A 467 5.05 4.93 -21.95
N ASN A 468 5.69 3.86 -21.50
CA ASN A 468 7.03 3.44 -21.88
C ASN A 468 7.00 2.05 -22.48
N ALA A 469 7.87 1.78 -23.45
CA ALA A 469 8.15 0.45 -23.94
C ALA A 469 9.64 0.30 -24.28
N GLY A 470 10.19 -0.89 -24.10
CA GLY A 470 11.59 -1.15 -24.43
C GLY A 470 12.06 -2.47 -23.87
N PHE A 471 13.34 -2.52 -23.51
CA PHE A 471 14.01 -3.76 -23.14
C PHE A 471 14.65 -3.67 -21.76
N THR A 472 14.56 -4.77 -21.03
CA THR A 472 15.23 -4.98 -19.74
C THR A 472 16.23 -6.11 -19.89
N PHE A 473 17.49 -5.82 -19.59
CA PHE A 473 18.62 -6.73 -19.59
C PHE A 473 18.85 -7.20 -18.16
N LEU A 474 18.96 -8.51 -17.95
CA LEU A 474 19.14 -9.15 -16.64
C LEU A 474 20.53 -9.79 -16.58
N PHE A 475 21.27 -9.49 -15.51
CA PHE A 475 22.66 -9.92 -15.29
C PHE A 475 22.83 -10.69 -13.99
#